data_AF-A0A8T6FJY0-F1
#
_entry.id   AF-A0A8T6FJY0-F1
#
_cell.length_a   1.000
_cell.length_b   1.000
_cell.length_c   1.000
_cell.angle_alpha   90.00
_cell.angle_beta   90.00
_cell.angle_gamma   90.00
#
_symmetry.space_group_name_H-M   'P 1'
#
loop_
_entity.id
_entity.type
_entity.pdbx_description
1 polymer ?
#
loop_
_entity_poly.entity_id
_entity_poly.type
_entity_poly.pdbx_seq_one_letter_code
_entity_poly.pdbx_strand_id
1 'polypeptide(L)'
;VAARVAVHRAAWVGSSWSIERYAAMRPTPAYDETLDLVVEAEPGHFAACCICWADPISRSGSFEPVGTRPTFRGKGITRELIREGFRRLAAKGMASAHTETPNFNMPAQALYESSGFERAGTRWTFMKQLDADPG
;
A
#
# COMPACT_ATOMS: atom_id res chain seq x y z
N VAL A 1 -2.27 0.40 16.72
CA VAL A 1 -1.17 -0.46 16.18
C VAL A 1 -1.65 -1.87 15.80
N ALA A 2 -2.19 -2.67 16.74
CA ALA A 2 -2.61 -4.04 16.46
C ALA A 2 -3.63 -4.17 15.30
N ALA A 3 -4.69 -3.36 15.29
CA ALA A 3 -5.69 -3.34 14.22
C ALA A 3 -5.09 -3.04 12.84
N ARG A 4 -4.09 -2.14 12.79
CA ARG A 4 -3.39 -1.74 11.56
C ARG A 4 -2.57 -2.87 10.96
N VAL A 5 -1.92 -3.67 11.80
CA VAL A 5 -1.20 -4.88 11.39
C VAL A 5 -2.19 -5.99 10.99
N ALA A 6 -3.29 -6.13 11.74
CA ALA A 6 -4.31 -7.15 11.48
C ALA A 6 -4.97 -7.00 10.10
N VAL A 7 -5.30 -5.78 9.67
CA VAL A 7 -5.87 -5.54 8.33
C VAL A 7 -4.87 -5.87 7.20
N HIS A 8 -3.60 -5.54 7.39
CA HIS A 8 -2.55 -5.92 6.43
C HIS A 8 -2.46 -7.45 6.34
N ARG A 9 -2.31 -8.14 7.47
CA ARG A 9 -2.22 -9.62 7.49
C ARG A 9 -3.46 -10.29 6.89
N ALA A 10 -4.64 -9.69 7.07
CA ALA A 10 -5.88 -10.20 6.48
C ALA A 10 -5.95 -9.97 4.96
N ALA A 11 -5.28 -8.93 4.42
CA ALA A 11 -5.24 -8.65 2.99
C ALA A 11 -4.23 -9.55 2.24
N TRP A 12 -3.12 -9.93 2.87
CA TRP A 12 -2.08 -10.80 2.30
C TRP A 12 -1.84 -12.06 3.14
N VAL A 13 -2.37 -13.18 2.67
CA VAL A 13 -2.15 -14.51 3.28
C VAL A 13 -0.65 -14.82 3.29
N GLY A 14 -0.14 -15.30 4.43
CA GLY A 14 1.28 -15.58 4.62
C GLY A 14 2.16 -14.34 4.85
N SER A 15 1.57 -13.14 4.95
CA SER A 15 2.33 -11.92 5.26
C SER A 15 3.08 -12.07 6.58
N SER A 16 4.37 -11.76 6.51
CA SER A 16 5.25 -11.76 7.66
C SER A 16 5.19 -10.42 8.43
N TRP A 17 4.31 -9.49 8.00
CA TRP A 17 4.10 -8.22 8.68
C TRP A 17 3.62 -8.42 10.12
N SER A 18 4.32 -7.82 11.08
CA SER A 18 4.09 -7.96 12.52
C SER A 18 4.03 -6.60 13.21
N ILE A 19 3.65 -6.59 14.49
CA ILE A 19 3.63 -5.36 15.31
C ILE A 19 5.03 -4.78 15.43
N GLU A 20 6.02 -5.64 15.62
CA GLU A 20 7.43 -5.27 15.76
C GLU A 20 7.97 -4.67 14.46
N ARG A 21 7.67 -5.29 13.31
CA ARG A 21 8.08 -4.78 11.99
C ARG A 21 7.41 -3.46 11.65
N TYR A 22 6.12 -3.34 11.95
CA TYR A 22 5.40 -2.08 11.77
C TYR A 22 6.00 -0.99 12.69
N ALA A 23 6.27 -1.30 13.96
CA ALA A 23 6.91 -0.37 14.89
C ALA A 23 8.33 0.04 14.45
N ALA A 24 9.12 -0.88 13.90
CA ALA A 24 10.48 -0.61 13.42
C ALA A 24 10.50 0.23 12.13
N MET A 25 9.46 0.14 11.29
CA MET A 25 9.33 0.93 10.07
C MET A 25 8.93 2.39 10.36
N ARG A 26 8.03 2.62 11.33
CA ARG A 26 7.49 3.96 11.64
C ARG A 26 8.50 5.07 11.94
N PRO A 27 9.65 4.83 12.60
CA PRO A 27 10.63 5.90 12.82
C PRO A 27 11.46 6.26 11.59
N THR A 28 11.28 5.59 10.45
CA THR A 28 12.02 5.94 9.22
C THR A 28 11.63 7.32 8.70
N PRO A 29 12.56 8.12 8.14
CA PRO A 29 12.25 9.47 7.65
C PRO A 29 11.20 9.52 6.53
N ALA A 30 11.03 8.41 5.81
CA ALA A 30 10.05 8.29 4.73
C ALA A 30 8.62 8.05 5.24
N TYR A 31 8.46 7.61 6.50
CA TYR A 31 7.14 7.33 7.06
C TYR A 31 6.47 8.61 7.56
N ASP A 32 5.25 8.84 7.07
CA ASP A 32 4.37 9.91 7.52
C ASP A 32 3.06 9.28 8.00
N GLU A 33 2.75 9.43 9.29
CA GLU A 33 1.53 8.87 9.87
C GLU A 33 0.26 9.44 9.25
N THR A 34 0.32 10.67 8.71
CA THR A 34 -0.80 11.28 7.99
C THR A 34 -1.04 10.63 6.63
N LEU A 35 -0.12 9.79 6.14
CA LEU A 35 -0.23 9.02 4.91
C LEU A 35 -0.40 7.50 5.14
N ASP A 36 -0.50 7.05 6.39
CA ASP A 36 -0.83 5.66 6.74
C ASP A 36 -2.35 5.53 6.96
N LEU A 37 -3.04 5.22 5.86
CA LEU A 37 -4.49 5.31 5.77
C LEU A 37 -5.17 3.97 6.05
N VAL A 38 -6.33 4.05 6.70
CA VAL A 38 -7.22 2.91 6.95
C VAL A 38 -8.66 3.28 6.65
N VAL A 39 -9.45 2.29 6.24
CA VAL A 39 -10.92 2.36 6.28
C VAL A 39 -11.36 1.55 7.49
N GLU A 40 -11.96 2.21 8.48
CA GLU A 40 -12.52 1.57 9.66
C GLU A 40 -13.98 1.19 9.39
N ALA A 41 -14.32 -0.10 9.51
CA ALA A 41 -15.69 -0.58 9.36
C ALA A 41 -16.46 -0.51 10.68
N GLU A 42 -15.78 -0.86 11.77
CA GLU A 42 -16.25 -0.80 13.15
C GLU A 42 -15.05 -0.41 14.03
N PRO A 43 -15.25 0.12 15.25
CA PRO A 43 -14.15 0.49 16.14
C PRO A 43 -13.09 -0.63 16.29
N GLY A 44 -11.86 -0.37 15.87
CA GLY A 44 -10.75 -1.31 15.89
C GLY A 44 -10.78 -2.39 14.80
N HIS A 45 -11.78 -2.39 13.92
CA HIS A 45 -11.91 -3.32 12.78
C HIS A 45 -11.71 -2.59 11.45
N PHE A 46 -10.46 -2.60 10.98
CA PHE A 46 -10.13 -1.99 9.70
C PHE A 46 -10.41 -2.94 8.53
N ALA A 47 -11.14 -2.43 7.53
CA ALA A 47 -11.52 -3.14 6.31
C ALA A 47 -10.46 -3.05 5.21
N ALA A 48 -9.82 -1.89 5.07
CA ALA A 48 -8.78 -1.64 4.09
C ALA A 48 -7.65 -0.79 4.68
N CYS A 49 -6.46 -0.88 4.09
CA CYS A 49 -5.32 -0.07 4.48
C CYS A 49 -4.41 0.26 3.29
N CYS A 50 -3.73 1.38 3.39
CA CYS A 50 -2.73 1.84 2.44
C CYS A 50 -1.66 2.64 3.19
N ILE A 51 -0.39 2.51 2.83
CA ILE A 51 0.60 3.54 3.15
C ILE A 51 0.89 4.29 1.86
N CYS A 52 0.79 5.62 1.91
CA CYS A 52 1.31 6.47 0.84
C CYS A 52 2.69 6.97 1.26
N TRP A 53 3.67 6.88 0.35
CA TRP A 53 5.01 7.39 0.58
C TRP A 53 5.20 8.63 -0.29
N ALA A 54 5.63 9.74 0.30
CA ALA A 54 5.90 10.97 -0.42
C ALA A 54 7.41 11.12 -0.63
N ASP A 55 7.84 11.29 -1.88
CA ASP A 55 9.19 11.69 -2.22
C ASP A 55 9.19 13.17 -2.63
N PRO A 56 9.63 14.08 -1.74
CA PRO A 56 9.67 15.51 -2.04
C PRO A 56 10.71 15.88 -3.10
N ILE A 57 11.71 15.03 -3.36
CA ILE A 57 12.76 15.32 -4.36
C ILE A 57 12.18 15.14 -5.77
N SER A 58 11.59 13.98 -6.06
CA SER A 58 10.92 13.75 -7.35
C SER A 58 9.52 14.37 -7.42
N ARG A 59 9.00 14.85 -6.29
CA ARG A 59 7.60 15.29 -6.11
C ARG A 59 6.61 14.19 -6.51
N SER A 60 6.92 12.94 -6.21
CA SER A 60 6.07 11.79 -6.51
C SER A 60 5.60 11.08 -5.24
N GLY A 61 4.40 10.52 -5.29
CA GLY A 61 3.88 9.62 -4.28
C GLY A 61 3.92 8.16 -4.73
N SER A 62 4.02 7.21 -3.81
CA SER A 62 3.74 5.80 -4.08
C SER A 62 2.67 5.26 -3.14
N PHE A 63 1.87 4.30 -3.61
CA PHE A 63 0.87 3.59 -2.80
C PHE A 63 1.34 2.17 -2.57
N GLU A 64 1.87 1.86 -1.37
CA GLU A 64 2.28 0.51 -1.04
C GLU A 64 2.39 0.30 0.48
N PRO A 65 1.80 -0.75 1.07
CA PRO A 65 0.97 -1.77 0.44
C PRO A 65 -0.51 -1.34 0.40
N VAL A 66 -1.23 -1.62 -0.69
CA VAL A 66 -2.69 -1.35 -0.82
C VAL A 66 -3.49 -2.63 -0.64
N GLY A 67 -4.27 -2.71 0.45
CA GLY A 67 -4.87 -3.97 0.88
C GLY A 67 -6.30 -3.84 1.36
N THR A 68 -7.08 -4.90 1.19
CA THR A 68 -8.47 -4.97 1.67
C THR A 68 -8.79 -6.38 2.13
N ARG A 69 -9.41 -6.46 3.31
CA ARG A 69 -9.94 -7.70 3.87
C ARG A 69 -10.86 -8.39 2.87
N PRO A 70 -10.77 -9.72 2.67
CA PRO A 70 -11.61 -10.45 1.73
C PRO A 70 -13.11 -10.17 1.88
N THR A 71 -13.62 -10.07 3.11
CA THR A 71 -15.04 -9.83 3.44
C THR A 71 -15.56 -8.43 3.03
N PHE A 72 -14.66 -7.50 2.68
CA PHE A 72 -15.02 -6.14 2.29
C PHE A 72 -14.66 -5.82 0.82
N ARG A 73 -14.20 -6.79 0.05
CA ARG A 73 -13.90 -6.62 -1.39
C ARG A 73 -15.18 -6.37 -2.19
N GLY A 74 -15.03 -5.75 -3.36
CA GLY A 74 -16.15 -5.46 -4.28
C GLY A 74 -17.07 -4.31 -3.83
N LYS A 75 -16.79 -3.65 -2.71
CA LYS A 75 -17.62 -2.56 -2.15
C LYS A 75 -17.12 -1.15 -2.48
N GLY A 76 -16.08 -1.01 -3.31
CA GLY A 76 -15.49 0.28 -3.68
C GLY A 76 -14.67 0.98 -2.57
N ILE A 77 -14.58 0.42 -1.37
CA ILE A 77 -13.92 1.08 -0.22
C ILE A 77 -12.43 1.39 -0.45
N THR A 78 -11.71 0.52 -1.16
CA THR A 78 -10.28 0.72 -1.44
C THR A 78 -10.06 1.86 -2.43
N ARG A 79 -11.01 2.09 -3.34
CA ARG A 79 -10.95 3.22 -4.28
C ARG A 79 -11.10 4.55 -3.54
N GLU A 80 -12.01 4.64 -2.58
CA GLU A 80 -12.14 5.86 -1.75
C GLU A 80 -10.90 6.09 -0.87
N LEU A 81 -10.30 5.01 -0.34
CA LEU A 81 -9.02 5.08 0.36
C LEU A 81 -7.90 5.64 -0.54
N ILE A 82 -7.83 5.20 -1.80
CA ILE A 82 -6.86 5.70 -2.78
C ILE A 82 -7.09 7.19 -3.07
N ARG A 83 -8.35 7.60 -3.27
CA ARG A 83 -8.72 9.01 -3.51
C ARG A 83 -8.30 9.91 -2.36
N GLU A 84 -8.48 9.46 -1.11
CA GLU A 84 -7.99 10.19 0.05
C GLU A 84 -6.45 10.29 0.06
N GLY A 85 -5.76 9.22 -0.33
CA GLY A 85 -4.31 9.24 -0.55
C GLY A 85 -3.88 10.29 -1.57
N PHE A 86 -4.54 10.37 -2.73
CA PHE A 86 -4.25 11.40 -3.74
C PHE A 86 -4.41 12.80 -3.17
N ARG A 87 -5.51 13.05 -2.46
CA ARG A 87 -5.79 14.35 -1.84
C ARG A 87 -4.68 14.75 -0.86
N ARG A 88 -4.21 13.82 -0.02
CA ARG A 88 -3.14 14.09 0.96
C ARG A 88 -1.77 14.26 0.32
N LEU A 89 -1.44 13.47 -0.70
CA LEU A 89 -0.20 13.62 -1.46
C LEU A 89 -0.17 14.96 -2.19
N ALA A 90 -1.27 15.37 -2.83
CA ALA A 90 -1.39 16.67 -3.48
C ALA A 90 -1.23 17.83 -2.48
N ALA A 91 -1.86 17.74 -1.31
CA ALA A 91 -1.72 18.73 -0.23
C ALA A 91 -0.27 18.85 0.30
N LYS A 92 0.55 17.80 0.10
CA LYS A 92 1.98 17.79 0.44
C LYS A 92 2.89 18.18 -0.73
N GLY A 93 2.33 18.63 -1.86
CA GLY A 93 3.08 19.14 -3.01
C GLY A 93 3.53 18.09 -4.02
N MET A 94 3.09 16.83 -3.88
CA MET A 94 3.35 15.79 -4.88
C MET A 94 2.58 16.11 -6.17
N ALA A 95 3.26 15.97 -7.30
CA ALA A 95 2.72 16.23 -8.63
C ALA A 95 2.21 14.96 -9.32
N SER A 96 2.70 13.78 -8.91
CA SER A 96 2.30 12.48 -9.46
C SER A 96 2.21 11.43 -8.37
N ALA A 97 1.56 10.31 -8.68
CA ALA A 97 1.58 9.13 -7.84
C ALA A 97 1.64 7.85 -8.67
N HIS A 98 2.25 6.81 -8.11
CA HIS A 98 2.39 5.51 -8.76
C HIS A 98 2.10 4.35 -7.80
N THR A 99 1.83 3.19 -8.39
CA THR A 99 1.74 1.90 -7.69
C THR A 99 2.09 0.81 -8.70
N GLU A 100 2.56 -0.31 -8.20
CA GLU A 100 2.88 -1.47 -9.02
C GLU A 100 2.05 -2.68 -8.57
N THR A 101 1.84 -3.62 -9.48
CA THR A 101 1.23 -4.93 -9.17
C THR A 101 1.70 -5.96 -10.18
N PRO A 102 1.83 -7.24 -9.81
CA PRO A 102 2.07 -8.31 -10.77
C PRO A 102 1.03 -8.30 -11.91
N ASN A 103 1.48 -8.62 -13.12
CA ASN A 103 0.66 -8.60 -14.33
C ASN A 103 -0.52 -9.58 -14.31
N PHE A 104 -0.48 -10.61 -13.46
CA PHE A 104 -1.57 -11.56 -13.28
C PHE A 104 -2.63 -11.11 -12.25
N ASN A 105 -2.37 -10.03 -11.50
CA ASN A 105 -3.31 -9.52 -10.49
C ASN A 105 -4.35 -8.59 -11.13
N MET A 106 -5.26 -9.19 -11.91
CA MET A 106 -6.33 -8.47 -12.62
C MET A 106 -7.23 -7.63 -11.68
N PRO A 107 -7.61 -8.10 -10.47
CA PRO A 107 -8.39 -7.28 -9.55
C PRO A 107 -7.69 -6.00 -9.11
N ALA A 108 -6.37 -6.04 -8.86
CA ALA A 108 -5.62 -4.84 -8.52
C ALA A 108 -5.48 -3.88 -9.71
N GLN A 109 -5.28 -4.39 -10.93
CA GLN A 109 -5.26 -3.57 -12.14
C GLN A 109 -6.57 -2.81 -12.32
N ALA A 110 -7.71 -3.51 -12.22
CA ALA A 110 -9.03 -2.89 -12.32
C ALA A 110 -9.29 -1.87 -11.20
N LEU A 111 -8.81 -2.13 -9.98
CA LEU A 111 -8.87 -1.17 -8.88
C LEU A 111 -8.10 0.11 -9.22
N TYR A 112 -6.85 -0.02 -9.67
CA TYR A 112 -6.01 1.15 -9.96
C TYR A 112 -6.55 1.97 -11.14
N GLU A 113 -6.94 1.32 -12.23
CA GLU A 113 -7.56 1.98 -13.38
C GLU A 113 -8.85 2.71 -12.96
N SER A 114 -9.75 2.05 -12.23
CA SER A 114 -10.99 2.69 -11.76
C SER A 114 -10.79 3.74 -10.67
N SER A 115 -9.58 3.83 -10.11
CA SER A 115 -9.20 4.89 -9.16
C SER A 115 -8.59 6.11 -9.85
N GLY A 116 -8.28 6.04 -11.15
CA GLY A 116 -7.70 7.14 -11.92
C GLY A 116 -6.20 7.01 -12.18
N PHE A 117 -5.59 5.85 -11.90
CA PHE A 117 -4.25 5.56 -12.40
C PHE A 117 -4.32 5.14 -13.87
N GLU A 118 -3.26 5.46 -14.61
CA GLU A 118 -3.06 5.00 -15.99
C GLU A 118 -1.87 4.05 -16.07
N ARG A 119 -1.87 3.15 -17.05
CA ARG A 119 -0.74 2.25 -17.28
C ARG A 119 0.44 3.03 -17.83
N ALA A 120 1.50 3.18 -17.03
CA ALA A 120 2.71 3.90 -17.42
C ALA A 120 3.83 3.00 -17.98
N GLY A 121 3.82 1.70 -17.71
CA GLY A 121 4.85 0.78 -18.20
C GLY A 121 4.87 -0.59 -17.50
N THR A 122 5.90 -1.37 -17.80
CA THR A 122 6.16 -2.70 -17.21
C THR A 122 7.51 -2.72 -16.53
N ARG A 123 7.57 -3.31 -15.33
CA ARG A 123 8.81 -3.55 -14.59
C ARG A 123 9.18 -5.02 -14.64
N TRP A 124 10.43 -5.32 -14.99
CA TRP A 124 11.00 -6.66 -14.90
C TRP A 124 11.75 -6.83 -13.58
N THR A 125 11.47 -7.91 -12.86
CA THR A 125 12.21 -8.28 -11.65
C THR A 125 13.13 -9.44 -11.97
N PHE A 126 14.44 -9.22 -11.86
CA PHE A 126 15.47 -10.25 -12.02
C PHE A 126 15.91 -10.72 -10.64
N MET A 127 15.94 -12.04 -10.42
CA MET A 127 16.36 -12.63 -9.15
C MET A 127 17.36 -13.75 -9.41
N LYS A 128 18.44 -13.78 -8.62
CA LYS A 128 19.37 -14.90 -8.53
C LYS A 128 19.39 -15.36 -7.08
N GLN A 129 19.11 -16.63 -6.83
CA GLN A 129 19.33 -17.21 -5.50
C GLN A 129 20.84 -17.32 -5.28
N LEU A 130 21.30 -16.83 -4.14
CA LEU A 130 22.68 -16.99 -3.72
C LEU A 130 22.69 -18.14 -2.71
N ASP A 131 23.53 -19.14 -2.95
CA ASP A 131 23.80 -20.15 -1.93
C ASP A 131 24.47 -19.45 -0.74
N ALA A 132 24.06 -19.81 0.47
CA ALA A 132 24.83 -19.43 1.65
C ALA A 132 26.19 -20.13 1.55
N ASP A 133 27.27 -19.36 1.63
CA ASP A 133 28.63 -19.91 1.72
C ASP A 133 28.67 -20.91 2.89
N PRO A 134 28.95 -22.21 2.67
CA PRO A 134 28.97 -23.19 3.74
C PRO A 134 30.04 -22.94 4.80
N GLY A 135 31.04 -22.09 4.52
CA GLY A 135 32.20 -21.91 5.39
C GLY A 135 33.18 -23.08 5.36
#